data_AF-A0A1V5NAK1-F1
#
_entry.id   AF-A0A1V5NAK1-F1
#
_cell.length_a   1.000
_cell.length_b   1.000
_cell.length_c   1.000
_cell.angle_alpha   90.00
_cell.angle_beta   90.00
_cell.angle_gamma   90.00
#
_symmetry.space_group_name_H-M   'P 1'
#
loop_
_entity.id
_entity.type
_entity.pdbx_description
1 polymer ?
#
loop_
_entity_poly.entity_id
_entity_poly.type
_entity_poly.pdbx_seq_one_letter_code
_entity_poly.pdbx_strand_id
1 'polypeptide(L)'
;MGKRVRCPRCFGKGYLDDRDLKRLRIGRSHAGEKCDFCDGEGKVDRDFDPGDVRPNNTIEDRQKKGGICFITSAYAEYLNKSDDCKELMTLRRYRDTYVLNLDNGGNIIKEYYRIAPLILNSLYESTEKDKIFKQVIIPNLEKCLNLIENNDMEKAFNTYSELVLTLKSLTKIN
;
A
#
# COMPACT_ATOMS: atom_id res chain seq x y z
N MET A 1 30.63 20.36 16.14
CA MET A 1 29.35 19.95 16.76
C MET A 1 28.19 20.71 16.11
N GLY A 2 27.38 20.04 15.28
CA GLY A 2 26.19 20.65 14.67
C GLY A 2 25.14 21.02 15.73
N LYS A 3 24.51 22.20 15.61
CA LYS A 3 23.48 22.65 16.55
C LYS A 3 22.18 21.89 16.28
N ARG A 4 21.85 20.88 17.08
CA ARG A 4 20.55 20.18 17.03
C ARG A 4 19.39 21.16 17.29
N VAL A 5 18.31 21.05 16.52
CA VAL A 5 17.07 21.85 16.62
C VAL A 5 15.94 21.01 17.22
N ARG A 6 14.86 21.67 17.67
CA ARG A 6 13.68 20.95 18.16
C ARG A 6 13.06 20.14 17.03
N CYS A 7 12.74 18.88 17.32
CA CYS A 7 12.03 18.03 16.39
C CYS A 7 10.68 18.67 15.99
N PRO A 8 10.42 18.91 14.69
CA PRO A 8 9.17 19.51 14.21
C PRO A 8 7.93 18.63 14.43
N ARG A 9 8.11 17.32 14.67
CA ARG A 9 7.01 16.38 14.87
C ARG A 9 6.49 16.37 16.31
N CYS A 10 7.36 16.14 17.29
CA CYS A 10 7.01 16.20 18.72
C CYS A 10 7.22 17.59 19.36
N PHE A 11 7.59 18.61 18.58
CA PHE A 11 7.88 19.97 19.04
C PHE A 11 8.91 20.07 20.19
N GLY A 12 9.85 19.13 20.26
CA GLY A 12 10.83 19.08 21.35
C GLY A 12 10.50 18.18 22.53
N LYS A 13 9.30 17.58 22.59
CA LYS A 13 8.88 16.72 23.71
C LYS A 13 9.51 15.32 23.73
N GLY A 14 9.95 14.82 22.57
CA GLY A 14 10.45 13.45 22.41
C GLY A 14 9.36 12.39 22.21
N TYR A 15 8.11 12.66 22.58
CA TYR A 15 6.96 11.75 22.42
C TYR A 15 5.75 12.51 21.87
N LEU A 16 4.75 11.78 21.35
CA LEU A 16 3.51 12.35 20.82
C LEU A 16 2.35 12.05 21.78
N ASP A 17 1.61 13.09 22.16
CA ASP A 17 0.35 12.96 22.90
C ASP A 17 -0.87 13.01 21.96
N ASP A 18 -2.07 12.70 22.46
CA ASP A 18 -3.30 12.71 21.65
C ASP A 18 -3.58 14.05 20.95
N ARG A 19 -3.14 15.16 21.55
CA ARG A 19 -3.30 16.49 20.94
C ARG A 19 -2.32 16.68 19.79
N ASP A 20 -1.09 16.24 19.97
CA ASP A 20 -0.06 16.24 18.92
C ASP A 20 -0.49 15.33 17.75
N LEU A 21 -1.01 14.13 18.03
CA LEU A 21 -1.53 13.20 17.01
C LEU A 21 -2.71 13.78 16.22
N LYS A 22 -3.66 14.42 16.91
CA LYS A 22 -4.80 15.09 16.26
C LYS A 22 -4.34 16.23 15.36
N ARG A 23 -3.34 17.01 15.78
CA ARG A 23 -2.75 18.10 14.98
C ARG A 23 -2.05 17.57 13.73
N LEU A 24 -1.36 16.44 13.85
CA LEU A 24 -0.61 15.82 12.76
C LEU A 24 -1.46 14.93 11.85
N ARG A 25 -2.74 14.67 12.21
CA ARG A 25 -3.64 13.74 11.51
C ARG A 25 -3.09 12.30 11.44
N ILE A 26 -2.35 11.88 12.46
CA ILE A 26 -1.82 10.52 12.56
C ILE A 26 -2.82 9.67 13.36
N GLY A 27 -3.14 8.47 12.86
CA GLY A 27 -4.01 7.51 13.58
C GLY A 27 -3.45 7.16 14.96
N ARG A 28 -4.33 6.76 15.89
CA ARG A 28 -4.09 6.61 17.36
C ARG A 28 -2.95 5.68 17.80
N SER A 29 -2.12 5.18 16.89
CA SER A 29 -1.11 4.15 17.14
C SER A 29 0.15 4.64 17.86
N HIS A 30 0.38 5.96 17.96
CA HIS A 30 1.64 6.54 18.47
C HIS A 30 1.49 7.30 19.81
N ALA A 31 0.34 7.16 20.49
CA ALA A 31 0.06 7.92 21.71
C ALA A 31 0.89 7.36 22.88
N GLY A 32 1.87 8.14 23.36
CA GLY A 32 2.71 7.75 24.49
C GLY A 32 3.95 6.93 24.13
N GLU A 33 4.17 6.63 22.86
CA GLU A 33 5.42 6.03 22.38
C GLU A 33 6.46 7.11 22.03
N LYS A 34 7.73 6.71 21.98
CA LYS A 34 8.81 7.59 21.52
C LYS A 34 8.48 8.10 20.13
N CYS A 35 8.77 9.36 19.87
CA CYS A 35 8.55 9.94 18.56
C CYS A 35 9.51 9.30 17.56
N ASP A 36 8.98 8.53 16.60
CA ASP A 36 9.73 7.86 15.54
C ASP A 36 10.72 8.77 14.78
N PHE A 37 10.47 10.08 14.79
CA PHE A 37 11.29 11.06 14.09
C PHE A 37 12.56 11.45 14.84
N CYS A 38 12.56 11.38 16.18
CA CYS A 38 13.71 11.76 17.01
C CYS A 38 14.09 10.67 18.03
N ASP A 39 13.48 9.50 17.94
CA ASP A 39 13.62 8.35 18.83
C ASP A 39 13.57 8.69 20.33
N GLY A 40 12.72 9.66 20.70
CA GLY A 40 12.59 10.10 22.10
C GLY A 40 13.47 11.28 22.50
N GLU A 41 14.45 11.68 21.70
CA GLU A 41 15.42 12.72 22.06
C GLU A 41 14.85 14.15 21.97
N GLY A 42 13.72 14.33 21.29
CA GLY A 42 13.08 15.63 21.07
C GLY A 42 13.87 16.58 20.16
N LYS A 43 15.06 16.19 19.69
CA LYS A 43 15.94 17.03 18.88
C LYS A 43 16.41 16.29 17.64
N VAL A 44 16.59 17.01 16.54
CA VAL A 44 17.18 16.52 15.29
C VAL A 44 18.30 17.43 14.84
N ASP A 45 19.15 16.97 13.92
CA ASP A 45 20.19 17.83 13.35
C ASP A 45 19.58 18.98 12.54
N ARG A 46 20.32 20.08 12.40
CA ARG A 46 19.81 21.27 11.71
C ARG A 46 19.60 21.03 10.22
N ASP A 47 20.43 20.20 9.62
CA ASP A 47 20.40 19.84 8.20
C ASP A 47 19.50 18.62 7.95
N PHE A 48 18.71 18.22 8.95
CA PHE A 48 17.78 17.11 8.85
C PHE A 48 16.67 17.43 7.83
N ASP A 49 16.59 16.65 6.75
CA ASP A 49 15.50 16.73 5.79
C ASP A 49 14.30 15.90 6.30
N PRO A 50 13.10 16.51 6.49
CA PRO A 50 11.87 15.77 6.75
C PRO A 50 11.56 14.63 5.76
N GLY A 51 12.13 14.67 4.55
CA GLY A 51 12.06 13.63 3.52
C GLY A 51 12.91 12.38 3.80
N ASP A 52 14.02 12.50 4.55
CA ASP A 52 14.93 11.39 4.86
C ASP A 52 14.33 10.36 5.81
N VAL A 53 13.22 10.72 6.47
CA VAL A 53 12.49 9.87 7.43
C VAL A 53 11.02 9.69 7.01
N ARG A 54 10.70 9.87 5.73
CA ARG A 54 9.57 9.08 5.19
C ARG A 54 9.96 7.63 5.41
N PRO A 55 9.17 6.81 6.12
CA PRO A 55 9.51 5.41 6.25
C PRO A 55 9.62 4.89 4.82
N ASN A 56 10.84 4.54 4.42
CA ASN A 56 11.08 3.67 3.28
C ASN A 56 10.50 2.35 3.72
N ASN A 57 9.17 2.25 3.67
CA ASN A 57 8.44 1.02 3.87
C ASN A 57 8.98 0.09 2.79
N THR A 58 9.98 -0.71 3.16
CA THR A 58 10.48 -1.78 2.33
C THR A 58 9.29 -2.68 2.00
N ILE A 59 9.36 -3.35 0.86
CA ILE A 59 8.33 -4.31 0.46
C ILE A 59 8.10 -5.36 1.57
N GLU A 60 9.13 -5.66 2.34
CA GLU A 60 9.14 -6.59 3.48
C GLU A 60 8.38 -6.05 4.70
N ASP A 61 8.52 -4.75 5.03
CA ASP A 61 7.78 -4.14 6.16
C ASP A 61 6.28 -3.99 5.87
N ARG A 62 5.92 -3.77 4.60
CA ARG A 62 4.52 -3.76 4.13
C ARG A 62 3.88 -5.16 4.14
N GLN A 63 4.69 -6.22 4.03
CA GLN A 63 4.24 -7.61 4.14
C GLN A 63 3.89 -8.00 5.59
N LYS A 64 4.63 -7.51 6.59
CA LYS A 64 4.42 -7.87 8.01
C LYS A 64 3.19 -7.23 8.66
N LYS A 65 2.70 -6.08 8.16
CA LYS A 65 1.46 -5.43 8.63
C LYS A 65 0.33 -5.63 7.60
N GLY A 66 -0.19 -6.85 7.45
CA GLY A 66 -1.50 -7.07 6.82
C GLY A 66 -1.61 -6.76 5.32
N GLY A 67 -0.54 -6.98 4.55
CA GLY A 67 -0.58 -7.26 3.12
C GLY A 67 -1.22 -6.19 2.22
N ILE A 68 -0.42 -5.21 1.82
CA ILE A 68 -0.79 -4.21 0.80
C ILE A 68 -0.91 -4.92 -0.55
N CYS A 69 -2.13 -5.07 -1.08
CA CYS A 69 -2.35 -5.45 -2.48
C CYS A 69 -2.00 -4.26 -3.38
N PHE A 70 -0.84 -4.30 -4.03
CA PHE A 70 -0.29 -3.19 -4.81
C PHE A 70 -1.26 -2.66 -5.88
N ILE A 71 -1.76 -3.54 -6.75
CA ILE A 71 -2.63 -3.13 -7.88
C ILE A 71 -3.94 -2.51 -7.36
N THR A 72 -4.47 -3.03 -6.25
CA THR A 72 -5.74 -2.56 -5.71
C THR A 72 -5.57 -1.24 -4.96
N SER A 73 -4.44 -1.03 -4.27
CA SER A 73 -4.10 0.28 -3.69
C SER A 73 -3.91 1.34 -4.79
N ALA A 74 -3.27 0.97 -5.90
CA ALA A 74 -3.16 1.87 -7.05
C ALA A 74 -4.54 2.21 -7.66
N TYR A 75 -5.47 1.26 -7.69
CA TYR A 75 -6.87 1.51 -8.07
C TYR A 75 -7.58 2.49 -7.13
N ALA A 76 -7.44 2.33 -5.81
CA ALA A 76 -8.05 3.23 -4.84
C ALA A 76 -7.46 4.65 -4.93
N GLU A 77 -6.13 4.76 -5.06
CA GLU A 77 -5.44 6.03 -5.27
C GLU A 77 -5.92 6.72 -6.56
N TYR A 78 -6.02 5.97 -7.66
CA TYR A 78 -6.50 6.49 -8.94
C TYR A 78 -7.93 7.05 -8.85
N LEU A 79 -8.77 6.44 -8.02
CA LEU A 79 -10.15 6.88 -7.78
C LEU A 79 -10.27 7.93 -6.65
N ASN A 80 -9.16 8.42 -6.08
CA ASN A 80 -9.14 9.29 -4.91
C ASN A 80 -9.95 8.73 -3.72
N LYS A 81 -9.94 7.41 -3.54
CA LYS A 81 -10.60 6.71 -2.42
C LYS A 81 -9.58 6.40 -1.31
N SER A 82 -10.07 6.29 -0.06
CA SER A 82 -9.23 5.83 1.07
C SER A 82 -8.81 4.38 0.89
N ASP A 83 -7.66 4.01 1.47
CA ASP A 83 -7.12 2.63 1.51
C ASP A 83 -7.99 1.63 2.31
N ASP A 84 -9.04 2.14 2.95
CA ASP A 84 -10.01 1.43 3.79
C ASP A 84 -11.36 1.25 3.06
N CYS A 85 -11.43 1.56 1.76
CA CYS A 85 -12.67 1.44 1.00
C CYS A 85 -13.17 -0.02 0.97
N LYS A 86 -14.49 -0.16 0.84
CA LYS A 86 -15.19 -1.46 0.89
C LYS A 86 -14.61 -2.43 -0.14
N GLU A 87 -14.29 -1.92 -1.32
CA GLU A 87 -13.72 -2.65 -2.45
C GLU A 87 -12.36 -3.27 -2.09
N LEU A 88 -11.45 -2.49 -1.52
CA LEU A 88 -10.15 -2.96 -1.06
C LEU A 88 -10.28 -4.01 0.03
N MET A 89 -11.14 -3.77 1.00
CA MET A 89 -11.37 -4.71 2.11
C MET A 89 -11.95 -6.04 1.60
N THR A 90 -12.83 -6.01 0.61
CA THR A 90 -13.37 -7.22 -0.03
C THR A 90 -12.28 -8.01 -0.75
N LEU A 91 -11.42 -7.35 -1.53
CA LEU A 91 -10.32 -8.01 -2.25
C LEU A 91 -9.25 -8.56 -1.30
N ARG A 92 -8.90 -7.83 -0.24
CA ARG A 92 -7.96 -8.30 0.80
C ARG A 92 -8.51 -9.53 1.51
N ARG A 93 -9.77 -9.48 1.95
CA ARG A 93 -10.44 -10.64 2.57
C ARG A 93 -10.43 -11.83 1.61
N TYR A 94 -10.83 -11.63 0.36
CA TYR A 94 -10.83 -12.67 -0.65
C TYR A 94 -9.45 -13.34 -0.84
N ARG A 95 -8.37 -12.56 -0.90
CA ARG A 95 -7.01 -13.09 -0.95
C ARG A 95 -6.71 -13.98 0.26
N ASP A 96 -6.99 -13.46 1.46
CA ASP A 96 -6.61 -14.12 2.71
C ASP A 96 -7.48 -15.35 3.02
N THR A 97 -8.74 -15.37 2.57
CA THR A 97 -9.68 -16.46 2.86
C THR A 97 -9.80 -17.48 1.74
N TYR A 98 -9.61 -17.09 0.48
CA TYR A 98 -9.75 -17.99 -0.67
C TYR A 98 -8.40 -18.30 -1.30
N VAL A 99 -7.69 -17.27 -1.78
CA VAL A 99 -6.46 -17.47 -2.56
C VAL A 99 -5.37 -18.15 -1.74
N LEU A 100 -5.22 -17.79 -0.46
CA LEU A 100 -4.25 -18.40 0.44
C LEU A 100 -4.52 -19.90 0.69
N ASN A 101 -5.79 -20.31 0.66
CA ASN A 101 -6.23 -21.68 0.92
C ASN A 101 -6.24 -22.58 -0.32
N LEU A 102 -5.88 -22.05 -1.50
CA LEU A 102 -5.66 -22.88 -2.68
C LEU A 102 -4.40 -23.74 -2.51
N ASP A 103 -4.35 -24.91 -3.15
CA ASP A 103 -3.22 -25.85 -3.06
C ASP A 103 -1.85 -25.22 -3.37
N ASN A 104 -1.81 -24.18 -4.23
CA ASN A 104 -0.61 -23.40 -4.56
C ASN A 104 -0.71 -21.91 -4.18
N GLY A 105 -1.63 -21.57 -3.27
CA GLY A 105 -2.01 -20.20 -2.91
C GLY A 105 -0.85 -19.35 -2.42
N GLY A 106 -0.01 -19.92 -1.54
CA GLY A 106 1.17 -19.24 -0.99
C GLY A 106 2.18 -18.82 -2.07
N ASN A 107 2.42 -19.68 -3.07
CA ASN A 107 3.34 -19.35 -4.17
C ASN A 107 2.73 -18.32 -5.12
N ILE A 108 1.43 -18.40 -5.41
CA ILE A 108 0.72 -17.42 -6.22
C ILE A 108 0.81 -16.03 -5.58
N ILE A 109 0.55 -15.94 -4.27
CA ILE A 109 0.66 -14.70 -3.52
C ILE A 109 2.11 -14.20 -3.53
N LYS A 110 3.09 -15.07 -3.26
CA LYS A 110 4.50 -14.70 -3.27
C LYS A 110 4.94 -14.11 -4.62
N GLU A 111 4.56 -14.75 -5.72
CA GLU A 111 4.87 -14.27 -7.07
C GLU A 111 4.16 -12.93 -7.36
N TYR A 112 2.90 -12.80 -6.97
CA TYR A 112 2.17 -11.54 -7.07
C TYR A 112 2.89 -10.38 -6.37
N TYR A 113 3.35 -10.59 -5.13
CA TYR A 113 4.11 -9.57 -4.38
C TYR A 113 5.47 -9.24 -5.03
N ARG A 114 6.05 -10.17 -5.80
CA ARG A 114 7.29 -9.93 -6.55
C ARG A 114 7.05 -9.08 -7.79
N ILE A 115 6.00 -9.36 -8.57
CA ILE A 115 5.78 -8.72 -9.88
C ILE A 115 4.94 -7.44 -9.79
N ALA A 116 3.99 -7.35 -8.88
CA ALA A 116 3.03 -6.23 -8.83
C ALA A 116 3.68 -4.85 -8.63
N PRO A 117 4.72 -4.68 -7.78
CA PRO A 117 5.44 -3.40 -7.67
C PRO A 117 6.13 -2.99 -8.97
N LEU A 118 6.75 -3.95 -9.66
CA LEU A 118 7.44 -3.71 -10.94
C LEU A 118 6.44 -3.27 -12.01
N ILE A 119 5.29 -3.95 -12.08
CA ILE A 119 4.18 -3.62 -12.99
C ILE A 119 3.73 -2.18 -12.76
N LEU A 120 3.48 -1.80 -11.50
CA LEU A 120 3.06 -0.44 -11.19
C LEU A 120 4.12 0.58 -11.54
N ASN A 121 5.40 0.34 -11.23
CA ASN A 121 6.47 1.29 -11.55
C ASN A 121 6.52 1.57 -13.06
N SER A 122 6.54 0.52 -13.87
CA SER A 122 6.50 0.64 -15.33
C SER A 122 5.23 1.35 -15.83
N LEU A 123 4.09 1.07 -15.20
CA LEU A 123 2.82 1.71 -15.53
C LEU A 123 2.81 3.21 -15.22
N TYR A 124 3.37 3.63 -14.07
CA TYR A 124 3.43 5.04 -13.68
C TYR A 124 4.40 5.85 -14.54
N GLU A 125 5.44 5.21 -15.08
CA GLU A 125 6.37 5.81 -16.04
C GLU A 125 5.78 5.91 -17.46
N SER A 126 4.72 5.16 -17.76
CA SER A 126 4.07 5.16 -19.07
C SER A 126 3.11 6.33 -19.27
N THR A 127 3.15 6.94 -20.44
CA THR A 127 2.16 7.96 -20.87
C THR A 127 0.77 7.37 -21.10
N GLU A 128 0.65 6.04 -21.25
CA GLU A 128 -0.63 5.34 -21.40
C GLU A 128 -1.26 4.94 -20.06
N LYS A 129 -0.69 5.35 -18.93
CA LYS A 129 -1.18 5.04 -17.57
C LYS A 129 -2.70 5.18 -17.45
N ASP A 130 -3.23 6.36 -17.77
CA ASP A 130 -4.66 6.67 -17.61
C ASP A 130 -5.56 5.76 -18.45
N LYS A 131 -5.10 5.43 -19.67
CA LYS A 131 -5.82 4.53 -20.58
C LYS A 131 -5.85 3.12 -20.02
N ILE A 132 -4.72 2.61 -19.53
CA ILE A 132 -4.63 1.27 -18.92
C ILE A 132 -5.48 1.19 -17.65
N PHE A 133 -5.47 2.23 -16.80
CA PHE A 133 -6.34 2.26 -15.62
C PHE A 133 -7.82 2.19 -16.00
N LYS A 134 -8.26 3.04 -16.94
CA LYS A 134 -9.67 3.13 -17.35
C LYS A 134 -10.16 1.92 -18.15
N GLN A 135 -9.32 1.35 -19.01
CA GLN A 135 -9.74 0.30 -19.94
C GLN A 135 -9.42 -1.11 -19.45
N VAL A 136 -8.43 -1.27 -18.57
CA VAL A 136 -7.95 -2.59 -18.13
C VAL A 136 -8.16 -2.77 -16.63
N ILE A 137 -7.57 -1.92 -15.79
CA ILE A 137 -7.55 -2.15 -14.32
C ILE A 137 -8.94 -2.01 -13.70
N ILE A 138 -9.58 -0.86 -13.90
CA ILE A 138 -10.90 -0.56 -13.31
C ILE A 138 -11.95 -1.61 -13.68
N PRO A 139 -12.23 -1.89 -14.97
CA PRO A 139 -13.30 -2.82 -15.33
C PRO A 139 -13.04 -4.25 -14.87
N ASN A 140 -11.79 -4.72 -14.88
CA ASN A 140 -11.47 -6.07 -14.40
C ASN A 140 -11.60 -6.18 -12.88
N LEU A 141 -11.18 -5.17 -12.11
CA LEU A 141 -11.35 -5.17 -10.66
C LEU A 141 -12.82 -5.07 -10.25
N GLU A 142 -13.61 -4.24 -10.91
CA GLU A 142 -15.06 -4.16 -10.67
C GLU A 142 -15.75 -5.50 -11.00
N LYS A 143 -15.35 -6.16 -12.08
CA LYS A 143 -15.82 -7.52 -12.40
C LYS A 143 -15.42 -8.53 -11.32
N CYS A 144 -14.18 -8.49 -10.82
CA CYS A 144 -13.75 -9.35 -9.72
C CYS A 144 -14.59 -9.12 -8.46
N LEU A 145 -14.83 -7.87 -8.09
CA LEU A 145 -15.65 -7.52 -6.93
C LEU A 145 -17.07 -8.07 -7.05
N ASN A 146 -17.71 -7.89 -8.20
CA ASN A 146 -19.05 -8.43 -8.46
C ASN A 146 -19.07 -9.97 -8.38
N LEU A 147 -18.04 -10.64 -8.89
CA LEU A 147 -17.92 -12.10 -8.80
C LEU A 147 -17.76 -12.57 -7.35
N ILE A 148 -16.96 -11.87 -6.54
CA ILE A 148 -16.80 -12.16 -5.11
C ILE A 148 -18.11 -11.95 -4.36
N GLU A 149 -18.83 -10.86 -4.64
CA GLU A 149 -20.13 -10.58 -4.01
C GLU A 149 -21.19 -11.64 -4.39
N ASN A 150 -21.12 -12.21 -5.59
CA ASN A 150 -21.96 -13.33 -6.03
C ASN A 150 -21.46 -14.72 -5.60
N ASN A 151 -20.40 -14.79 -4.77
CA ASN A 151 -19.78 -16.02 -4.29
C ASN A 151 -19.15 -16.90 -5.40
N ASP A 152 -18.92 -16.35 -6.59
CA ASP A 152 -18.24 -16.97 -7.74
C ASP A 152 -16.70 -16.88 -7.57
N MET A 153 -16.17 -17.49 -6.51
CA MET A 153 -14.79 -17.32 -6.07
C MET A 153 -13.74 -17.77 -7.11
N GLU A 154 -13.98 -18.86 -7.83
CA GLU A 154 -13.05 -19.36 -8.86
C GLU A 154 -12.97 -18.42 -10.07
N LYS A 155 -14.11 -17.91 -10.54
CA LYS A 155 -14.14 -16.94 -11.65
C LYS A 155 -13.47 -15.63 -11.26
N ALA A 156 -13.63 -15.19 -10.01
CA ALA A 156 -12.93 -14.02 -9.49
C ALA A 156 -11.41 -14.23 -9.52
N PHE A 157 -10.93 -15.42 -9.16
CA PHE A 157 -9.51 -15.76 -9.21
C PHE A 157 -8.96 -15.69 -10.63
N ASN A 158 -9.68 -16.30 -11.58
CA ASN A 158 -9.29 -16.32 -12.98
C ASN A 158 -9.25 -14.91 -13.58
N THR A 159 -10.27 -14.09 -13.30
CA THR A 159 -10.34 -12.70 -13.77
C THR A 159 -9.19 -11.86 -13.20
N TYR A 160 -8.88 -12.02 -11.92
CA TYR A 160 -7.78 -11.29 -11.29
C TYR A 160 -6.41 -11.73 -11.83
N SER A 161 -6.22 -13.03 -12.02
CA SER A 161 -4.98 -13.59 -12.56
C SER A 161 -4.74 -13.13 -14.00
N GLU A 162 -5.80 -13.13 -14.82
CA GLU A 162 -5.75 -12.63 -16.20
C GLU A 162 -5.42 -11.13 -16.26
N LEU A 163 -5.97 -10.31 -15.35
CA LEU A 163 -5.59 -8.91 -15.20
C LEU A 163 -4.08 -8.77 -14.93
N VAL A 164 -3.54 -9.50 -13.95
CA VAL A 164 -2.12 -9.43 -13.59
C VAL A 164 -1.22 -9.86 -14.77
N LEU A 165 -1.58 -10.94 -15.47
CA LEU A 165 -0.85 -11.41 -16.65
C LEU A 165 -0.89 -10.38 -17.81
N THR A 166 -2.06 -9.77 -18.04
CA THR A 166 -2.23 -8.73 -19.04
C THR A 166 -1.33 -7.54 -18.73
N LEU A 167 -1.32 -7.08 -17.47
CA LEU A 167 -0.45 -5.98 -17.05
C LEU A 167 1.03 -6.34 -17.15
N LYS A 168 1.41 -7.57 -16.79
CA LYS A 168 2.80 -8.06 -16.96
C LYS A 168 3.24 -8.01 -18.42
N SER A 169 2.38 -8.44 -19.34
CA SER A 169 2.63 -8.40 -20.79
C SER A 169 2.77 -6.95 -21.30
N LEU A 170 1.87 -6.05 -20.90
CA LEU A 170 1.90 -4.64 -21.30
C LEU A 170 3.15 -3.91 -20.80
N THR A 171 3.61 -4.24 -19.60
CA THR A 171 4.79 -3.60 -18.97
C THR A 171 6.12 -4.25 -19.36
N LYS A 172 6.10 -5.31 -20.20
CA LYS A 172 7.28 -6.05 -20.67
C LYS A 172 8.23 -6.52 -19.55
N ILE A 173 7.66 -6.84 -18.39
CA ILE A 173 8.43 -7.33 -17.25
C ILE A 173 8.65 -8.83 -17.45
N ASN A 174 9.92 -9.24 -17.62
CA ASN A 174 10.32 -10.65 -17.68
C ASN A 174 10.40 -11.27 -16.28
#